data_AF-A0A966UPZ2-F1
#
_entry.id   AF-A0A966UPZ2-F1
#
_cell.length_a   1.000
_cell.length_b   1.000
_cell.length_c   1.000
_cell.angle_alpha   90.00
_cell.angle_beta   90.00
_cell.angle_gamma   90.00
#
_symmetry.space_group_name_H-M   'P 1'
#
loop_
_entity.id
_entity.type
_entity.pdbx_description
1 polymer ?
#
loop_
_entity_poly.entity_id
_entity_poly.type
_entity_poly.pdbx_seq_one_letter_code
_entity_poly.pdbx_strand_id
1 'polypeptide(L)'
;MATTTYESQELSLMDGTKITVRPLKISLLRPFMTKFEKVAAVADDNEKSMTLLVECVEIAMKQFNPELADVKKLEEVLDLPTVYKIIEAASGVKLQDASALLNAALATN
;
A
#
# COMPACT_ATOMS: atom_id res chain seq x y z
N MET A 1 1.17 -8.18 -23.78
CA MET A 1 1.31 -6.71 -23.89
C MET A 1 0.81 -6.11 -22.58
N ALA A 2 1.71 -5.63 -21.73
CA ALA A 2 1.33 -4.96 -20.48
C ALA A 2 2.50 -4.05 -20.04
N THR A 3 2.79 -3.04 -20.85
CA THR A 3 3.56 -1.88 -20.39
C THR A 3 2.61 -1.02 -19.58
N THR A 4 2.25 -1.45 -18.37
CA THR A 4 1.62 -0.56 -17.41
C THR A 4 2.70 0.42 -17.01
N THR A 5 2.76 1.53 -17.74
CA THR A 5 3.51 2.71 -17.35
C THR A 5 2.98 3.08 -15.97
N TYR A 6 3.75 2.73 -14.96
CA TYR A 6 3.49 3.13 -13.60
C TYR A 6 3.77 4.61 -13.48
N GLU A 7 2.84 5.41 -13.99
CA GLU A 7 2.86 6.85 -13.84
C GLU A 7 2.80 7.13 -12.35
N SER A 8 3.90 7.70 -11.85
CA SER A 8 4.00 8.20 -10.50
C SER A 8 2.87 9.19 -10.26
N GLN A 9 1.98 8.88 -9.31
CA GLN A 9 0.82 9.70 -9.01
C GLN A 9 1.13 10.60 -7.82
N GLU A 10 0.79 11.88 -7.89
CA GLU A 10 0.93 12.78 -6.74
C GLU A 10 -0.31 12.66 -5.84
N LEU A 11 -0.07 12.41 -4.55
CA LEU A 11 -1.07 12.33 -3.50
C LEU A 11 -0.81 13.39 -2.45
N SER A 12 -1.85 14.15 -2.10
CA SER A 12 -1.81 15.07 -0.96
C SER A 12 -2.29 14.35 0.28
N LEU A 13 -1.43 14.33 1.30
CA LEU A 13 -1.77 13.92 2.66
C LEU A 13 -2.59 14.99 3.37
N MET A 14 -3.24 14.63 4.48
CA MET A 14 -4.05 15.58 5.26
C MET A 14 -3.23 16.74 5.84
N ASP A 15 -1.95 16.50 6.11
CA ASP A 15 -0.98 17.50 6.58
C ASP A 15 -0.61 18.55 5.50
N GLY A 16 -1.11 18.39 4.28
CA GLY A 16 -0.75 19.25 3.13
C GLY A 16 0.54 18.82 2.42
N THR A 17 1.27 17.86 2.99
CA THR A 17 2.43 17.24 2.34
C THR A 17 2.00 16.53 1.05
N LYS A 18 2.71 16.81 -0.05
CA LYS A 18 2.53 16.11 -1.33
C LYS A 18 3.57 15.00 -1.44
N ILE A 19 3.12 13.77 -1.61
CA ILE A 19 3.98 12.62 -1.88
C ILE A 19 3.73 12.07 -3.27
N THR A 20 4.79 11.62 -3.90
CA THR A 20 4.71 10.92 -5.17
C THR A 20 4.62 9.43 -4.91
N VAL A 21 3.42 8.86 -5.08
CA VAL A 21 3.20 7.42 -4.95
C VAL A 21 3.54 6.70 -6.26
N ARG A 22 4.17 5.54 -6.12
CA ARG A 22 4.60 4.67 -7.22
C ARG A 22 4.70 3.21 -6.73
N PRO A 23 4.70 2.21 -7.61
CA PRO A 23 4.79 0.82 -7.19
C PRO A 23 6.06 0.53 -6.40
N LEU A 24 5.92 -0.23 -5.34
CA LEU A 24 7.04 -0.68 -4.53
C LEU A 24 8.02 -1.49 -5.39
N LYS A 25 9.31 -1.27 -5.15
CA LYS A 25 10.37 -2.15 -5.67
C LYS A 25 10.07 -3.58 -5.21
N ILE A 26 10.37 -4.59 -6.01
CA ILE A 26 10.17 -6.03 -5.68
C ILE A 26 10.67 -6.37 -4.26
N SER A 27 11.76 -5.74 -3.82
CA SER A 27 12.32 -5.93 -2.47
C SER A 27 11.38 -5.50 -1.32
N LEU A 28 10.61 -4.43 -1.50
CA LEU A 28 9.63 -3.92 -0.55
C LEU A 28 8.23 -4.48 -0.80
N LEU A 29 7.94 -4.86 -2.06
CA LEU A 29 6.66 -5.45 -2.45
C LEU A 29 6.44 -6.81 -1.80
N ARG A 30 7.50 -7.64 -1.66
CA ARG A 30 7.42 -8.93 -0.94
C ARG A 30 6.91 -8.79 0.50
N PRO A 31 7.57 -8.01 1.39
CA PRO A 31 7.09 -7.85 2.76
C PRO A 31 5.75 -7.10 2.83
N PHE A 32 5.49 -6.18 1.90
CA PHE A 32 4.19 -5.51 1.79
C PHE A 32 3.06 -6.51 1.50
N MET A 33 3.20 -7.38 0.50
CA MET A 33 2.18 -8.39 0.17
C MET A 33 1.96 -9.35 1.33
N THR A 34 3.04 -9.81 1.98
CA THR A 34 2.92 -10.69 3.15
C THR A 34 2.17 -10.03 4.31
N LYS A 35 2.38 -8.73 4.56
CA LYS A 35 1.61 -8.00 5.58
C LYS A 35 0.17 -7.74 5.13
N PHE A 36 -0.03 -7.41 3.86
CA PHE A 36 -1.35 -7.14 3.30
C PHE A 36 -2.26 -8.39 3.29
N GLU A 37 -1.72 -9.57 3.00
CA GLU A 37 -2.46 -10.83 3.18
C GLU A 37 -2.87 -11.06 4.64
N LYS A 38 -1.98 -10.71 5.59
CA LYS A 38 -2.32 -10.76 7.01
C LYS A 38 -3.40 -9.77 7.39
N VAL A 39 -3.36 -8.53 6.86
CA VAL A 39 -4.45 -7.54 7.03
C VAL A 39 -5.77 -8.17 6.61
N ALA A 40 -5.83 -8.74 5.40
CA ALA A 40 -7.04 -9.35 4.88
C ALA A 40 -7.53 -10.52 5.75
N ALA A 41 -6.60 -11.31 6.30
CA ALA A 41 -6.92 -12.40 7.21
C ALA A 41 -7.39 -11.95 8.61
N VAL A 42 -7.01 -10.76 9.05
CA VAL A 42 -7.45 -10.19 10.33
C VAL A 42 -8.44 -9.05 10.17
N ALA A 43 -9.05 -8.90 8.99
CA ALA A 43 -10.00 -7.82 8.66
C ALA A 43 -11.15 -7.70 9.67
N ASP A 44 -11.57 -8.82 10.27
CA ASP A 44 -12.57 -8.88 11.34
C ASP A 44 -12.10 -8.25 12.67
N ASP A 45 -10.80 -8.19 12.90
CA ASP A 45 -10.15 -7.72 14.12
C ASP A 45 -9.62 -6.28 13.88
N ASN A 46 -10.45 -5.29 14.23
CA ASN A 46 -10.22 -3.88 13.87
C ASN A 46 -8.87 -3.35 14.39
N GLU A 47 -8.46 -3.69 15.63
CA GLU A 47 -7.18 -3.23 16.19
C GLU A 47 -5.97 -3.80 15.43
N LYS A 48 -6.00 -5.10 15.12
CA LYS A 48 -4.90 -5.76 14.38
C LYS A 48 -4.85 -5.31 12.93
N SER A 49 -6.01 -5.18 12.30
CA SER A 49 -6.14 -4.66 10.94
C SER A 49 -5.51 -3.28 10.82
N MET A 50 -5.89 -2.34 11.69
CA MET A 50 -5.34 -0.98 11.65
C MET A 50 -3.83 -0.98 11.82
N THR A 51 -3.30 -1.74 12.78
CA THR A 51 -1.85 -1.86 12.99
C THR A 51 -1.14 -2.35 11.72
N LEU A 52 -1.63 -3.43 11.10
CA LEU A 52 -1.03 -4.01 9.90
C LEU A 52 -1.18 -3.09 8.67
N LEU A 53 -2.30 -2.37 8.55
CA LEU A 53 -2.53 -1.37 7.49
C LEU A 53 -1.49 -0.24 7.59
N VAL A 54 -1.26 0.29 8.80
CA VAL A 54 -0.25 1.33 9.03
C VAL A 54 1.16 0.80 8.74
N GLU A 55 1.47 -0.45 9.12
CA GLU A 55 2.76 -1.07 8.77
C GLU A 55 2.93 -1.25 7.25
N CYS A 56 1.87 -1.58 6.51
CA CYS A 56 1.91 -1.65 5.05
C CYS A 56 2.21 -0.29 4.44
N VAL A 57 1.56 0.75 4.95
CA VAL A 57 1.79 2.13 4.48
C VAL A 57 3.17 2.63 4.90
N GLU A 58 3.68 2.26 6.06
CA GLU A 58 5.05 2.57 6.51
C GLU A 58 6.09 1.98 5.55
N ILE A 59 5.91 0.72 5.12
CA ILE A 59 6.74 0.10 4.08
C ILE A 59 6.66 0.87 2.75
N ALA A 60 5.46 1.31 2.36
CA ALA A 60 5.27 2.10 1.16
C ALA A 60 5.94 3.48 1.26
N MET A 61 5.80 4.14 2.42
CA MET A 61 6.40 5.44 2.71
C MET A 61 7.92 5.40 2.75
N LYS A 62 8.55 4.28 3.14
CA LYS A 62 10.02 4.14 2.99
C LYS A 62 10.50 4.39 1.55
N GLN A 63 9.64 4.14 0.57
CA GLN A 63 9.94 4.39 -0.83
C GLN A 63 9.52 5.79 -1.31
N PHE A 64 8.44 6.36 -0.76
CA PHE A 64 7.93 7.68 -1.16
C PHE A 64 8.62 8.80 -0.40
N ASN A 65 8.61 8.70 0.92
CA ASN A 65 9.22 9.66 1.80
C ASN A 65 9.62 9.01 3.14
N PRO A 66 10.87 8.53 3.28
CA PRO A 66 11.33 7.83 4.49
C PRO A 66 11.30 8.71 5.75
N GLU A 67 11.28 10.04 5.62
CA GLU A 67 11.13 10.97 6.76
C GLU A 67 9.73 10.94 7.39
N LEU A 68 8.73 10.49 6.62
CA LEU A 68 7.35 10.25 7.05
C LEU A 68 7.04 8.77 7.26
N ALA A 69 8.00 7.86 7.07
CA ALA A 69 7.83 6.43 7.29
C ALA A 69 7.86 6.08 8.80
N ASP A 70 7.04 6.78 9.58
CA ASP A 70 6.89 6.59 11.01
C ASP A 70 5.41 6.35 11.32
N VAL A 71 5.10 5.22 11.94
CA VAL A 71 3.74 4.75 12.25
C VAL A 71 2.92 5.86 12.92
N LYS A 72 3.51 6.58 13.88
CA LYS A 72 2.79 7.62 14.63
C LYS A 72 2.43 8.82 13.77
N LYS A 73 3.36 9.27 12.93
CA LYS A 73 3.09 10.39 12.01
C LYS A 73 2.04 9.99 11.00
N LEU A 74 2.16 8.76 10.49
CA LEU A 74 1.23 8.18 9.52
C LEU A 74 -0.19 8.15 10.08
N GLU A 75 -0.40 7.79 11.34
CA GLU A 75 -1.73 7.82 11.98
C GLU A 75 -2.34 9.23 12.10
N GLU A 76 -1.53 10.28 12.18
CA GLU A 76 -2.04 11.67 12.25
C GLU A 76 -2.28 12.31 10.89
N VAL A 77 -1.56 11.86 9.84
CA VAL A 77 -1.60 12.49 8.51
C VAL A 77 -2.32 11.65 7.44
N LEU A 78 -2.61 10.37 7.73
CA LEU A 78 -3.33 9.46 6.84
C LEU A 78 -4.76 9.21 7.32
N ASP A 79 -5.69 9.49 6.44
CA ASP A 79 -7.06 9.00 6.50
C ASP A 79 -7.20 7.63 5.80
N LEU A 80 -8.25 6.88 6.15
CA LEU A 80 -8.63 5.61 5.51
C LEU A 80 -8.59 5.67 3.97
N PRO A 81 -9.21 6.67 3.29
CA PRO A 81 -9.12 6.83 1.84
C PRO A 81 -7.68 6.94 1.32
N THR A 82 -6.84 7.73 1.97
CA THR A 82 -5.43 7.90 1.60
C THR A 82 -4.63 6.61 1.78
N VAL A 83 -4.88 5.85 2.86
CA VAL A 83 -4.30 4.52 3.07
C VAL A 83 -4.61 3.58 1.90
N TYR A 84 -5.87 3.49 1.48
CA TYR A 84 -6.26 2.65 0.34
C TYR A 84 -5.55 3.07 -0.95
N LYS A 85 -5.52 4.37 -1.26
CA LYS A 85 -4.83 4.85 -2.47
C LYS A 85 -3.33 4.56 -2.45
N ILE A 86 -2.69 4.69 -1.28
CA ILE A 86 -1.28 4.34 -1.12
C ILE A 86 -1.08 2.85 -1.36
N ILE A 87 -1.94 1.98 -0.82
CA ILE A 87 -1.88 0.53 -1.00
C ILE A 87 -2.04 0.15 -2.48
N GLU A 88 -2.99 0.74 -3.20
CA GLU A 88 -3.16 0.54 -4.65
C GLU A 88 -1.92 0.99 -5.42
N ALA A 89 -1.42 2.19 -5.13
CA ALA A 89 -0.24 2.70 -5.81
C ALA A 89 1.03 1.89 -5.48
N ALA A 90 1.17 1.43 -4.23
CA ALA A 90 2.30 0.66 -3.74
C ALA A 90 2.30 -0.78 -4.27
N SER A 91 1.14 -1.41 -4.37
CA SER A 91 0.99 -2.72 -4.99
C SER A 91 1.22 -2.69 -6.51
N GLY A 92 1.12 -1.52 -7.14
CA GLY A 92 1.24 -1.40 -8.59
C GLY A 92 0.08 -2.09 -9.31
N VAL A 93 -1.06 -2.24 -8.65
CA VAL A 93 -2.27 -2.75 -9.28
C VAL A 93 -3.43 -1.92 -8.76
N LYS A 94 -4.29 -1.45 -9.67
CA LYS A 94 -5.59 -0.95 -9.23
C LYS A 94 -6.29 -2.09 -8.52
N LEU A 95 -6.98 -1.85 -7.41
CA LEU A 95 -7.57 -2.92 -6.59
C LEU A 95 -8.48 -3.88 -7.42
N GLN A 96 -9.10 -3.36 -8.48
CA GLN A 96 -9.84 -4.15 -9.49
C GLN A 96 -8.98 -5.14 -10.29
N ASP A 97 -7.75 -4.75 -10.64
CA ASP A 97 -6.76 -5.61 -11.31
C ASP A 97 -6.02 -6.50 -10.31
N ALA A 98 -5.88 -6.05 -9.06
CA ALA A 98 -5.24 -6.80 -7.99
C ALA A 98 -6.00 -8.10 -7.70
N SER A 99 -7.33 -8.08 -7.67
CA SER A 99 -8.13 -9.31 -7.55
C SER A 99 -7.94 -10.25 -8.74
N ALA A 100 -7.76 -9.73 -9.96
CA ALA A 100 -7.47 -10.56 -11.12
C ALA A 100 -6.05 -11.15 -11.07
N LEU A 101 -5.06 -10.37 -10.63
CA LEU A 101 -3.67 -10.80 -10.48
C LEU A 101 -3.48 -11.80 -9.34
N LEU A 102 -4.15 -11.60 -8.20
CA LEU A 102 -4.11 -12.53 -7.07
C LEU A 102 -4.75 -13.87 -7.46
N ASN A 103 -5.89 -13.83 -8.16
CA ASN A 103 -6.51 -15.04 -8.71
C ASN A 103 -5.61 -15.72 -9.75
N ALA A 104 -4.91 -14.98 -10.62
CA ALA A 104 -3.99 -15.56 -11.59
C ALA A 104 -2.73 -16.18 -10.93
N ALA A 105 -2.21 -15.54 -9.87
CA ALA A 105 -1.08 -16.04 -9.10
C ALA A 105 -1.44 -17.28 -8.26
N LEU A 106 -2.66 -17.33 -7.73
CA LEU A 106 -3.19 -18.46 -6.95
C LEU A 106 -3.71 -19.61 -7.84
N ALA A 107 -4.17 -19.33 -9.06
CA ALA A 107 -4.69 -20.33 -10.00
C ALA A 107 -3.60 -21.12 -10.77
N THR A 108 -2.33 -20.94 -10.44
CA THR A 108 -1.22 -21.73 -11.04
C THR A 108 -0.79 -22.91 -10.15
N ASN A 109 -1.61 -23.31 -9.17
CA ASN A 109 -1.44 -24.57 -8.42
C ASN A 109 -2.48 -25.60 -8.83
#